data_AF-A0A6G3UJY7-F1
#
_entry.id   AF-A0A6G3UJY7-F1
#
_cell.length_a   1.000
_cell.length_b   1.000
_cell.length_c   1.000
_cell.angle_alpha   90.00
_cell.angle_beta   90.00
_cell.angle_gamma   90.00
#
_symmetry.space_group_name_H-M   'P 1'
#
loop_
_entity.id
_entity.type
_entity.pdbx_description
1 polymer ?
#
loop_
_entity_poly.entity_id
_entity_poly.type
_entity_poly.pdbx_seq_one_letter_code
_entity_poly.pdbx_strand_id
1 'polypeptide(L)'
;PHPAGGPPVPGTRLATPAAAEARHFAGKPAPGVAARPENHRDVLRRATADARTLLDRWGVASVAVTLGEHGALLSRGGPPLLVPAPWRANGDCCGAGD
;
A
#
# COMPACT_ATOMS: atom_id res chain seq x y z
N PRO A 1 -0.88 8.27 3.75
CA PRO A 1 -0.52 9.60 3.18
C PRO A 1 -1.69 10.12 2.37
N HIS A 2 -2.32 11.22 2.77
CA HIS A 2 -3.52 11.68 2.07
C HIS A 2 -3.27 11.83 0.54
N PRO A 3 -4.22 11.48 -0.36
CA PRO A 3 -4.02 11.59 -1.81
C PRO A 3 -3.63 12.99 -2.31
N ALA A 4 -4.06 14.03 -1.59
CA ALA A 4 -3.67 15.43 -1.86
C ALA A 4 -2.40 15.86 -1.10
N GLY A 5 -1.80 14.97 -0.30
CA GLY A 5 -0.57 15.22 0.44
C GLY A 5 0.67 15.10 -0.44
N GLY A 6 1.73 15.81 -0.05
CA GLY A 6 3.05 15.69 -0.67
C GLY A 6 3.75 14.37 -0.31
N PRO A 7 4.96 14.14 -0.88
CA PRO A 7 5.79 13.02 -0.45
C PRO A 7 6.10 13.09 1.06
N PRO A 8 6.39 11.95 1.72
CA PRO A 8 6.83 11.95 3.11
C PRO A 8 8.06 12.83 3.33
N VAL A 9 8.19 13.38 4.53
CA VAL A 9 9.37 14.16 4.94
C VAL A 9 10.64 13.30 4.83
N PRO A 10 11.79 13.85 4.40
CA PRO A 10 13.04 13.09 4.34
C PRO A 10 13.39 12.44 5.69
N GLY A 11 13.86 11.19 5.66
CA GLY A 11 14.16 10.43 6.87
C GLY A 11 12.94 9.79 7.55
N THR A 12 11.75 9.83 6.93
CA THR A 12 10.56 9.13 7.44
C THR A 12 10.87 7.65 7.67
N ARG A 13 10.66 7.20 8.92
CA ARG A 13 10.91 5.80 9.30
C ARG A 13 9.87 4.85 8.69
N LEU A 14 8.61 5.27 8.64
CA LEU A 14 7.49 4.50 8.12
C LEU A 14 6.47 5.41 7.46
N ALA A 15 6.14 5.14 6.21
CA ALA A 15 4.96 5.71 5.53
C ALA A 15 3.84 4.66 5.47
N THR A 16 2.60 5.07 5.75
CA THR A 16 1.44 4.15 5.88
C THR A 16 0.33 4.40 4.85
N PRO A 17 0.59 4.32 3.53
CA PRO A 17 -0.45 4.61 2.54
C PRO A 17 -1.52 3.51 2.48
N ALA A 18 -2.77 3.86 2.23
CA ALA A 18 -3.77 2.89 1.79
C ALA A 18 -3.44 2.37 0.38
N ALA A 19 -3.95 1.20 -0.02
CA ALA A 19 -3.67 0.62 -1.34
C ALA A 19 -3.93 1.59 -2.51
N ALA A 20 -5.01 2.38 -2.44
CA ALA A 20 -5.34 3.37 -3.45
C ALA A 20 -4.32 4.54 -3.47
N GLU A 21 -3.89 5.01 -2.30
CA GLU A 21 -2.85 6.03 -2.16
C GLU A 21 -1.51 5.51 -2.70
N ALA A 22 -1.14 4.28 -2.34
CA ALA A 22 0.11 3.67 -2.76
C ALA A 22 0.18 3.58 -4.30
N ARG A 23 -0.90 3.12 -4.93
CA ARG A 23 -1.04 3.07 -6.38
C ARG A 23 -0.99 4.46 -7.02
N HIS A 24 -1.65 5.44 -6.41
CA HIS A 24 -1.61 6.82 -6.89
C HIS A 24 -0.18 7.37 -6.91
N PHE A 25 0.54 7.22 -5.79
CA PHE A 25 1.89 7.73 -5.64
C PHE A 25 2.96 6.91 -6.39
N ALA A 26 2.75 5.62 -6.63
CA ALA A 26 3.65 4.79 -7.43
C ALA A 26 3.57 5.13 -8.93
N GLY A 27 2.40 5.58 -9.40
CA GLY A 27 2.11 5.91 -10.80
C GLY A 27 1.27 4.84 -11.49
N LYS A 28 0.72 5.16 -12.68
CA LYS A 28 -0.13 4.21 -13.42
C LYS A 28 0.65 2.95 -13.81
N PRO A 29 0.05 1.75 -13.69
CA PRO A 29 0.61 0.56 -14.31
C PRO A 29 0.69 0.72 -15.84
N ALA A 30 1.59 -0.04 -16.47
CA ALA A 30 1.74 -0.05 -17.94
C ALA A 30 0.37 -0.19 -18.66
N PRO A 31 0.16 0.49 -19.79
CA PRO A 31 -1.08 0.38 -20.57
C PRO A 31 -1.32 -1.08 -21.01
N GLY A 32 -2.53 -1.61 -20.81
CA GLY A 32 -2.95 -2.90 -21.36
C GLY A 32 -3.47 -3.94 -20.36
N VAL A 33 -3.43 -3.69 -19.05
CA VAL A 33 -4.05 -4.59 -18.06
C VAL A 33 -5.46 -4.10 -17.76
N ALA A 34 -6.45 -4.67 -18.43
CA ALA A 34 -7.86 -4.50 -18.05
C ALA A 34 -8.06 -4.91 -16.58
N ALA A 35 -8.85 -4.14 -15.83
CA ALA A 35 -9.21 -4.45 -14.45
C ALA A 35 -10.03 -5.75 -14.41
N ARG A 36 -9.36 -6.89 -14.27
CA ARG A 36 -10.00 -8.14 -13.85
C ARG A 36 -10.47 -7.98 -12.40
N PRO A 37 -11.49 -8.74 -11.95
CA PRO A 37 -11.74 -8.87 -10.52
C PRO A 37 -10.44 -9.29 -9.84
N GLU A 38 -9.90 -8.41 -9.01
CA GLU A 38 -8.61 -8.62 -8.35
C GLU A 38 -8.83 -9.70 -7.28
N ASN A 39 -8.30 -10.90 -7.50
CA ASN A 39 -8.25 -11.89 -6.43
C ASN A 39 -7.23 -11.42 -5.38
N HIS A 40 -7.29 -12.02 -4.19
CA HIS A 40 -6.39 -11.66 -3.09
C HIS A 40 -4.90 -11.65 -3.47
N ARG A 41 -4.44 -12.57 -4.35
CA ARG A 41 -3.04 -12.62 -4.80
C ARG A 41 -2.68 -11.43 -5.69
N ASP A 42 -3.60 -10.96 -6.52
CA ASP A 42 -3.38 -9.81 -7.40
C ASP A 42 -3.26 -8.52 -6.58
N VAL A 43 -4.09 -8.36 -5.54
CA VAL A 43 -4.00 -7.26 -4.58
C VAL A 43 -2.62 -7.25 -3.91
N LEU A 44 -2.17 -8.38 -3.37
CA LEU A 44 -0.86 -8.49 -2.73
C LEU A 44 0.30 -8.21 -3.68
N ARG A 45 0.22 -8.73 -4.93
CA ARG A 45 1.24 -8.50 -5.96
C ARG A 45 1.35 -7.01 -6.28
N ARG A 46 0.21 -6.34 -6.47
CA ARG A 46 0.15 -4.91 -6.77
C ARG A 46 0.69 -4.08 -5.62
N ALA A 47 0.21 -4.33 -4.39
CA ALA A 47 0.68 -3.64 -3.19
C ALA A 47 2.20 -3.80 -2.98
N THR A 48 2.73 -4.99 -3.25
CA THR A 48 4.19 -5.24 -3.19
C THR A 48 4.95 -4.39 -4.21
N ALA A 49 4.46 -4.31 -5.45
CA ALA A 49 5.09 -3.52 -6.50
C ALA A 49 5.04 -2.02 -6.17
N ASP A 50 3.87 -1.52 -5.79
CA ASP A 50 3.67 -0.11 -5.44
C ASP A 50 4.55 0.26 -4.23
N ALA A 51 4.58 -0.54 -3.17
CA ALA A 51 5.41 -0.30 -2.00
C ALA A 51 6.91 -0.25 -2.32
N ARG A 52 7.40 -1.09 -3.24
CA ARG A 52 8.80 -1.05 -3.70
C ARG A 52 9.10 0.24 -4.44
N THR A 53 8.24 0.63 -5.39
CA THR A 53 8.38 1.90 -6.09
C THR A 53 8.41 3.10 -5.13
N LEU A 54 7.60 3.06 -4.09
CA LEU A 54 7.54 4.14 -3.09
C LEU A 54 8.76 4.18 -2.18
N LEU A 55 9.30 3.04 -1.78
CA LEU A 55 10.57 2.98 -1.04
C LEU A 55 11.68 3.68 -1.82
N ASP A 56 11.83 3.31 -3.10
CA ASP A 56 12.87 3.86 -3.96
C ASP A 56 12.64 5.35 -4.25
N ARG A 57 11.39 5.73 -4.55
CA ARG A 57 11.03 7.11 -4.90
C ARG A 57 11.14 8.09 -3.75
N TRP A 58 10.71 7.68 -2.55
CA TRP A 58 10.69 8.57 -1.39
C TRP A 58 11.95 8.46 -0.53
N GLY A 59 12.77 7.42 -0.70
CA GLY A 59 13.96 7.21 0.13
C GLY A 59 13.62 7.00 1.61
N VAL A 60 12.45 6.42 1.90
CA VAL A 60 11.99 6.15 3.28
C VAL A 60 12.48 4.78 3.76
N ALA A 61 12.61 4.61 5.08
CA ALA A 61 13.12 3.35 5.62
C ALA A 61 12.13 2.18 5.46
N SER A 62 10.82 2.46 5.44
CA SER A 62 9.78 1.46 5.27
C SER A 62 8.45 2.03 4.75
N VAL A 63 7.67 1.18 4.08
CA VAL A 63 6.30 1.48 3.63
C VAL A 63 5.38 0.35 4.11
N ALA A 64 4.31 0.68 4.84
CA ALA A 64 3.24 -0.25 5.20
C ALA A 64 1.96 0.11 4.43
N VAL A 65 1.58 -0.73 3.47
CA VAL A 65 0.36 -0.53 2.68
C VAL A 65 -0.81 -1.19 3.41
N THR A 66 -1.84 -0.41 3.75
CA THR A 66 -3.09 -0.97 4.29
C THR A 66 -4.00 -1.46 3.16
N LEU A 67 -4.54 -2.66 3.32
CA LEU A 67 -5.27 -3.42 2.29
C LEU A 67 -6.71 -3.74 2.70
N GLY A 68 -7.28 -2.96 3.62
CA GLY A 68 -8.63 -3.17 4.16
C GLY A 68 -8.77 -4.57 4.77
N GLU A 69 -9.76 -5.33 4.31
CA GLU A 69 -10.04 -6.71 4.76
C GLU A 69 -8.91 -7.72 4.48
N HIS A 70 -7.91 -7.35 3.68
CA HIS A 70 -6.73 -8.18 3.42
C HIS A 70 -5.58 -7.92 4.40
N GLY A 71 -5.74 -6.98 5.34
CA GLY A 71 -4.73 -6.65 6.35
C GLY A 71 -3.76 -5.56 5.89
N ALA A 72 -2.47 -5.74 6.15
CA ALA A 72 -1.42 -4.78 5.78
C ALA A 72 -0.15 -5.48 5.27
N LEU A 73 0.54 -4.82 4.33
CA LEU A 73 1.80 -5.31 3.77
C LEU A 73 2.94 -4.33 4.07
N LEU A 74 3.96 -4.80 4.77
CA LEU A 74 5.17 -4.03 5.11
C LEU A 74 6.31 -4.35 4.15
N SER A 75 6.92 -3.31 3.58
CA SER A 75 8.10 -3.38 2.72
C SER A 75 9.27 -2.58 3.32
N ARG A 76 10.48 -3.15 3.28
CA ARG A 76 11.73 -2.58 3.81
C ARG A 76 12.95 -2.82 2.91
N GLY A 77 12.74 -2.95 1.59
CA GLY A 77 13.80 -3.26 0.61
C GLY A 77 14.14 -4.75 0.44
N GLY A 78 13.54 -5.63 1.25
CA GLY A 78 13.64 -7.09 1.12
C GLY A 78 12.31 -7.77 0.75
N PRO A 79 12.14 -9.06 1.05
CA PRO A 79 10.85 -9.74 0.96
C PRO A 79 9.79 -9.01 1.82
N PRO A 80 8.57 -8.79 1.29
CA PRO A 80 7.51 -8.11 2.04
C PRO A 80 6.98 -9.01 3.16
N LEU A 81 6.54 -8.38 4.26
CA LEU A 81 5.82 -9.04 5.35
C LEU A 81 4.32 -8.74 5.23
N LEU A 82 3.49 -9.78 5.14
CA LEU A 82 2.04 -9.65 5.19
C LEU A 82 1.54 -9.89 6.61
N VAL A 83 0.73 -8.96 7.12
CA VAL A 83 -0.05 -9.10 8.35
C VAL A 83 -1.52 -9.18 7.94
N PRO A 84 -2.14 -10.38 7.92
CA PRO A 84 -3.53 -10.52 7.51
C PRO A 84 -4.48 -9.88 8.52
N ALA A 85 -5.66 -9.44 8.07
CA ALA A 85 -6.70 -9.02 8.97
C ALA A 85 -7.17 -10.22 9.82
N PRO A 86 -7.20 -10.11 11.16
CA PRO A 86 -7.57 -11.23 12.04
C PRO A 86 -9.05 -11.62 11.93
N TRP A 87 -9.92 -10.70 11.51
CA TRP A 87 -11.32 -10.96 11.17
C TRP A 87 -11.81 -9.93 10.14
N ARG A 88 -12.96 -10.22 9.53
CA ARG A 88 -13.69 -9.26 8.67
C ARG A 88 -14.76 -8.58 9.51
N ALA A 89 -14.75 -7.24 9.54
CA ALA A 89 -15.77 -6.46 10.20
C ALA A 89 -16.82 -5.99 9.18
N ASN A 90 -18.10 -6.02 9.58
CA ASN A 90 -19.18 -5.37 8.85
C ASN A 90 -19.53 -4.09 9.60
N GLY A 91 -19.24 -2.92 9.01
CA GLY A 91 -19.41 -1.63 9.67
C GLY A 91 -18.72 -0.51 8.92
N ASP A 92 -18.70 0.68 9.50
CA ASP A 92 -17.95 1.81 8.96
C ASP A 92 -16.44 1.59 9.17
N CYS A 93 -15.65 1.88 8.14
CA CYS A 93 -14.19 1.80 8.15
C CYS A 93 -13.54 3.12 8.60
N CYS A 94 -14.32 4.14 8.97
CA CYS A 94 -13.82 5.40 9.49
C CYS A 94 -12.85 5.17 10.66
N GLY A 95 -11.67 5.80 10.60
CA GLY A 95 -10.62 5.69 11.62
C GLY A 95 -9.79 4.40 11.58
N ALA A 96 -10.04 3.46 10.67
CA ALA A 96 -9.27 2.20 10.63
C ALA A 96 -7.77 2.38 10.30
N GLY A 97 -7.39 3.54 9.77
CA GLY A 97 -6.01 3.87 9.42
C GLY A 97 -5.40 5.04 10.18
N ASP A 98 -6.15 5.68 11.10
CA ASP A 98 -5.67 6.74 11.99
C ASP A 98 -4.88 6.13 13.18
#